data_AF-A0A1W1VHH0-F1
#
_entry.id   AF-A0A1W1VHH0-F1
#
_cell.length_a   1.000
_cell.length_b   1.000
_cell.length_c   1.000
_cell.angle_alpha   90.00
_cell.angle_beta   90.00
_cell.angle_gamma   90.00
#
_symmetry.space_group_name_H-M   'P 1'
#
loop_
_entity.id
_entity.type
_entity.pdbx_description
1 polymer ?
#
loop_
_entity_poly.entity_id
_entity_poly.type
_entity_poly.pdbx_seq_one_letter_code
_entity_poly.pdbx_strand_id
1 'polypeptide(L)'
;MKKRILSIVMMLAVVMSLVGCTPNVAAYLEKTKEVQNWEGSKISGQAEVKVSFKDEQGKAQEVKMPMTVSGVSEGKEKAEVKVSMDMTAIKKMAPAEEAEEAMKMIPDKFEMHMFVDGSKIYINKDYFKAMAMGNKEALANIKEDYILLATDEENSVAMMPQKAVMEYVNSAEFNADIMSILNKALEGYKPVVDMKVEGNKFTYEATSDQMAQEIINSVTTIVANWDKVSGDIYKLANKMEAGVDEATIKEAVKGFKKDDFAKSVNEAKEKIKGSSLKSSIDFKEGKYLQEMVLDLKVKDMFNMVMTMKSEAVKDDSVKVMIPKSVKKLTSEEYMDLIFHMDKTPIINVRVNAEELDFVDQQPTIVEGRTLVPFRALLEKLGAKVEWNEKTQMVTATKADKTIVLKIGSNKATVDGKEVTLDVPAVIENGRTIVPLRFLSENLGYKVKFDAEMAPFYVIDIYNTTDEKLAETLKAKEDAMIAEFAKMEKESLEKANKTEKANSVGIIGGKDSETKIKVK
;
A
#
# COMPACT_ATOMS: atom_id res chain seq x y z
N MET A 1 -9.21 -6.47 -10.09
CA MET A 1 -10.16 -5.31 -9.94
C MET A 1 -11.22 -5.49 -8.85
N LYS A 2 -11.93 -6.63 -8.71
CA LYS A 2 -12.89 -6.87 -7.60
C LYS A 2 -12.28 -6.67 -6.20
N LYS A 3 -11.01 -7.04 -6.01
CA LYS A 3 -10.22 -6.74 -4.81
C LYS A 3 -10.07 -5.26 -4.50
N ARG A 4 -9.83 -4.40 -5.50
CA ARG A 4 -9.70 -2.95 -5.31
C ARG A 4 -11.02 -2.36 -4.81
N ILE A 5 -12.15 -2.84 -5.33
CA ILE A 5 -13.49 -2.42 -4.88
C ILE A 5 -13.77 -2.93 -3.46
N LEU A 6 -13.41 -4.18 -3.14
CA LEU A 6 -13.54 -4.71 -1.78
C LEU A 6 -12.63 -3.96 -0.78
N SER A 7 -11.42 -3.58 -1.19
CA SER A 7 -10.53 -2.70 -0.43
C SER A 7 -11.10 -1.30 -0.24
N ILE A 8 -11.76 -0.74 -1.26
CA ILE A 8 -12.48 0.53 -1.15
C ILE A 8 -13.67 0.40 -0.18
N VAL A 9 -14.44 -0.69 -0.26
CA VAL A 9 -15.54 -0.99 0.68
C VAL A 9 -15.01 -1.16 2.10
N MET A 10 -13.86 -1.81 2.30
CA MET A 10 -13.20 -1.93 3.60
C MET A 10 -12.65 -0.59 4.11
N MET A 11 -12.03 0.22 3.26
CA MET A 11 -11.54 1.56 3.62
C MET A 11 -12.69 2.49 4.00
N LEU A 12 -13.75 2.49 3.18
CA LEU A 12 -15.01 3.17 3.48
C LEU A 12 -15.58 2.66 4.81
N ALA A 13 -15.61 1.35 5.06
CA ALA A 13 -16.11 0.76 6.30
C ALA A 13 -15.28 1.14 7.55
N VAL A 14 -13.96 1.30 7.41
CA VAL A 14 -13.05 1.75 8.49
C VAL A 14 -13.21 3.24 8.76
N VAL A 15 -13.40 4.06 7.72
CA VAL A 15 -13.73 5.48 7.90
C VAL A 15 -15.11 5.60 8.56
N MET A 16 -16.08 4.78 8.15
CA MET A 16 -17.46 4.77 8.66
C MET A 16 -17.60 4.23 10.09
N SER A 17 -16.76 3.28 10.52
CA SER A 17 -16.81 2.70 11.88
C SER A 17 -16.35 3.68 12.98
N LEU A 18 -15.72 4.79 12.60
CA LEU A 18 -15.31 5.85 13.53
C LEU A 18 -16.32 7.01 13.60
N VAL A 19 -17.29 7.05 12.68
CA VAL A 19 -18.32 8.11 12.54
C VAL A 19 -19.69 7.47 12.35
N GLY A 20 -20.14 6.70 13.34
CA GLY A 20 -21.53 6.24 13.38
C GLY A 20 -22.49 7.44 13.34
N CYS A 21 -23.64 7.30 12.67
CA CYS A 21 -24.69 8.35 12.64
C CYS A 21 -25.46 8.43 13.97
N THR A 22 -24.78 8.65 15.09
CA THR A 22 -25.41 8.83 16.41
C THR A 22 -25.67 10.31 16.69
N PRO A 23 -26.61 10.64 17.58
CA PRO A 23 -26.81 12.01 18.05
C PRO A 23 -25.52 12.63 18.62
N ASN A 24 -24.66 11.83 19.25
CA ASN A 24 -23.40 12.27 19.84
C ASN A 24 -22.36 12.64 18.78
N VAL A 25 -22.24 11.83 17.73
CA VAL A 25 -21.39 12.16 16.57
C VAL A 25 -21.94 13.37 15.82
N ALA A 26 -23.26 13.51 15.69
CA ALA A 26 -23.86 14.71 15.09
C ALA A 26 -23.50 15.98 15.89
N ALA A 27 -23.61 15.94 17.22
CA ALA A 27 -23.20 17.04 18.09
C ALA A 27 -21.70 17.37 17.97
N TYR A 28 -20.85 16.34 17.85
CA TYR A 28 -19.42 16.53 17.58
C TYR A 28 -19.18 17.24 16.25
N LEU A 29 -19.84 16.81 15.17
CA LEU A 29 -19.72 17.40 13.85
C LEU A 29 -20.24 18.84 13.78
N GLU A 30 -21.23 19.20 14.60
CA GLU A 30 -21.66 20.60 14.73
C GLU A 30 -20.55 21.46 15.34
N LYS A 31 -19.84 20.97 16.36
CA LYS A 31 -18.70 21.67 16.96
C LYS A 31 -17.51 21.78 16.02
N THR A 32 -17.21 20.77 15.21
CA THR A 32 -16.12 20.88 14.23
C THR A 32 -16.43 21.91 13.14
N LYS A 33 -17.70 22.08 12.74
CA LYS A 33 -18.10 23.15 11.81
C LYS A 33 -17.82 24.56 12.36
N GLU A 34 -17.98 24.78 13.67
CA GLU A 34 -17.62 26.06 14.30
C GLU A 34 -16.13 26.37 14.13
N VAL A 35 -15.26 25.35 14.30
CA VAL A 35 -13.81 25.45 14.11
C VAL A 35 -13.44 25.62 12.63
N GLN A 36 -14.10 24.92 11.71
CA GLN A 36 -13.87 25.05 10.27
C GLN A 36 -14.20 26.44 9.70
N ASN A 37 -14.94 27.26 10.45
CA ASN A 37 -15.26 28.63 10.08
C ASN A 37 -14.26 29.67 10.63
N TRP A 38 -13.20 29.24 11.32
CA TRP A 38 -12.12 30.16 11.72
C TRP A 38 -11.37 30.66 10.49
N GLU A 39 -11.04 31.95 10.47
CA GLU A 39 -10.26 32.55 9.37
C GLU A 39 -8.77 32.21 9.50
N GLY A 40 -8.31 31.88 10.70
CA GLY A 40 -7.00 31.30 10.91
C GLY A 40 -6.87 30.57 12.25
N SER A 41 -5.86 29.72 12.34
CA SER A 41 -5.54 29.00 13.59
C SER A 41 -4.06 28.68 13.72
N LYS A 42 -3.62 28.51 14.97
CA LYS A 42 -2.30 27.99 15.33
C LYS A 42 -2.48 26.65 16.02
N ILE A 43 -1.75 25.65 15.56
CA ILE A 43 -1.75 24.30 16.11
C ILE A 43 -0.38 24.02 16.72
N SER A 44 -0.37 23.42 17.90
CA SER A 44 0.85 22.91 18.52
C SER A 44 0.56 21.62 19.27
N GLY A 45 1.50 20.69 19.27
CA GLY A 45 1.31 19.40 19.91
C GLY A 45 2.60 18.62 20.08
N GLN A 46 2.52 17.63 20.95
CA GLN A 46 3.57 16.66 21.23
C GLN A 46 2.98 15.26 21.10
N ALA A 47 3.78 14.35 20.58
CA ALA A 47 3.45 12.94 20.56
C ALA A 47 4.66 12.12 20.99
N GLU A 48 4.43 10.90 21.46
CA GLU A 48 5.48 9.91 21.71
C GLU A 48 5.00 8.58 21.14
N VAL A 49 5.83 7.99 20.28
CA VAL A 49 5.65 6.60 19.85
C VAL A 49 6.63 5.74 20.65
N LYS A 50 6.09 4.82 21.43
CA LYS A 50 6.83 3.81 22.15
C LYS A 50 6.64 2.46 21.47
N VAL A 51 7.73 1.77 21.14
CA VAL A 51 7.70 0.42 20.57
C VAL A 51 8.44 -0.53 21.49
N SER A 52 7.79 -1.59 21.94
CA SER A 52 8.39 -2.64 22.77
C SER A 52 8.34 -3.97 22.01
N PHE A 53 9.47 -4.67 21.91
CA PHE A 53 9.59 -5.95 21.19
C PHE A 53 10.59 -6.86 21.89
N LYS A 54 10.71 -8.12 21.45
CA LYS A 54 11.78 -9.02 21.89
C LYS A 54 12.83 -9.14 20.78
N ASP A 55 14.10 -9.04 21.13
CA ASP A 55 15.19 -9.30 20.18
C ASP A 55 15.32 -10.81 19.86
N GLU A 56 16.26 -11.17 18.98
CA GLU A 56 16.53 -12.55 18.56
C GLU A 56 16.89 -13.49 19.73
N GLN A 57 17.33 -12.92 20.86
CA GLN A 57 17.68 -13.65 22.08
C GLN A 57 16.50 -13.74 23.05
N GLY A 58 15.33 -13.22 22.67
CA GLY A 58 14.12 -13.19 23.47
C GLY A 58 14.10 -12.11 24.56
N LYS A 59 15.08 -11.21 24.58
CA LYS A 59 15.19 -10.14 25.58
C LYS A 59 14.32 -8.96 25.17
N ALA A 60 13.59 -8.40 26.13
CA ALA A 60 12.71 -7.26 25.90
C ALA A 60 13.51 -5.98 25.61
N GLN A 61 13.12 -5.29 24.55
CA GLN A 61 13.65 -4.01 24.08
C GLN A 61 12.52 -2.97 24.06
N GLU A 62 12.85 -1.71 24.30
CA GLU A 62 11.91 -0.57 24.21
C GLU A 62 12.59 0.61 23.50
N VAL A 63 11.92 1.13 22.46
CA VAL A 63 12.26 2.36 21.73
C VAL A 63 11.24 3.43 22.09
N LYS A 64 11.70 4.65 22.31
CA LYS A 64 10.84 5.84 22.38
C LYS A 64 11.25 6.83 21.31
N MET A 65 10.26 7.35 20.60
CA MET A 65 10.43 8.34 19.55
C MET A 65 9.52 9.54 19.88
N PRO A 66 10.04 10.55 20.60
CA PRO A 66 9.31 11.78 20.81
C PRO A 66 9.13 12.54 19.49
N MET A 67 7.97 13.18 19.37
CA MET A 67 7.54 13.92 18.20
C MET A 67 6.95 15.26 18.62
N THR A 68 7.13 16.26 17.77
CA THR A 68 6.48 17.57 17.91
C THR A 68 5.75 17.89 16.62
N VAL A 69 4.58 18.49 16.75
CA VAL A 69 3.77 18.99 15.64
C VAL A 69 3.49 20.45 15.92
N SER A 70 3.65 21.29 14.92
CA SER A 70 3.18 22.67 14.96
C SER A 70 2.70 23.08 13.59
N GLY A 71 1.86 24.10 13.52
CA GLY A 71 1.37 24.56 12.24
C GLY A 71 0.44 25.73 12.36
N VAL A 72 0.06 26.25 11.21
CA VAL A 72 -0.92 27.31 11.10
C VAL A 72 -1.85 27.04 9.93
N SER A 73 -3.08 27.52 10.02
CA SER A 73 -4.04 27.54 8.92
C SER A 73 -4.45 28.97 8.60
N GLU A 74 -4.61 29.29 7.32
CA GLU A 74 -5.18 30.52 6.81
C GLU A 74 -6.38 30.17 5.92
N GLY A 75 -7.57 30.46 6.40
CA GLY A 75 -8.83 30.08 5.79
C GLY A 75 -8.95 28.56 5.60
N LYS A 76 -9.60 28.16 4.50
CA LYS A 76 -9.84 26.75 4.16
C LYS A 76 -8.82 26.17 3.19
N GLU A 77 -7.99 27.01 2.58
CA GLU A 77 -7.15 26.61 1.44
C GLU A 77 -5.67 26.54 1.77
N LYS A 78 -5.21 27.25 2.82
CA LYS A 78 -3.79 27.36 3.12
C LYS A 78 -3.43 26.83 4.50
N ALA A 79 -2.34 26.09 4.57
CA ALA A 79 -1.78 25.61 5.82
C ALA A 79 -0.25 25.51 5.76
N GLU A 80 0.39 25.64 6.91
CA GLU A 80 1.79 25.29 7.15
C GLU A 80 1.81 24.26 8.27
N VAL A 81 2.52 23.15 8.09
CA VAL A 81 2.65 22.08 9.08
C VAL A 81 4.12 21.71 9.22
N LYS A 82 4.60 21.65 10.46
CA LYS A 82 5.93 21.20 10.85
C LYS A 82 5.81 20.00 11.76
N VAL A 83 6.45 18.91 11.38
CA VAL A 83 6.59 17.69 12.17
C VAL A 83 8.06 17.41 12.36
N SER A 84 8.44 17.11 13.60
CA SER A 84 9.80 16.75 13.98
C SER A 84 9.77 15.52 14.86
N MET A 85 10.52 14.48 14.51
CA MET A 85 10.60 13.21 15.24
C MET A 85 12.05 12.87 15.54
N ASP A 86 12.34 12.48 16.78
CA ASP A 86 13.65 12.00 17.19
C ASP A 86 13.81 10.52 16.83
N MET A 87 14.81 10.24 15.99
CA MET A 87 15.10 8.91 15.45
C MET A 87 16.37 8.29 16.09
N THR A 88 17.01 8.99 17.02
CA THR A 88 18.28 8.59 17.66
C THR A 88 18.15 7.23 18.36
N ALA A 89 16.98 6.94 18.92
CA ALA A 89 16.73 5.66 19.60
C ALA A 89 16.71 4.47 18.63
N ILE A 90 16.18 4.65 17.41
CA ILE A 90 16.17 3.59 16.38
C ILE A 90 17.59 3.28 15.92
N LYS A 91 18.41 4.31 15.64
CA LYS A 91 19.79 4.15 15.20
C LYS A 91 20.65 3.31 16.15
N LYS A 92 20.40 3.43 17.46
CA LYS A 92 21.17 2.75 18.51
C LYS A 92 20.83 1.27 18.65
N MET A 93 19.78 0.78 17.98
CA MET A 93 19.32 -0.60 18.13
C MET A 93 19.92 -1.61 17.14
N ALA A 94 20.83 -1.20 16.25
CA ALA A 94 21.36 -2.06 15.18
C ALA A 94 22.09 -3.32 15.69
N PRO A 95 21.58 -4.53 15.37
CA PRO A 95 22.26 -5.78 15.64
C PRO A 95 22.51 -6.55 14.31
N ALA A 96 23.46 -6.10 13.49
CA ALA A 96 24.11 -6.87 12.39
C ALA A 96 25.00 -5.93 11.56
N GLU A 97 26.14 -6.43 11.05
CA GLU A 97 27.01 -5.73 10.08
C GLU A 97 26.22 -5.27 8.83
N GLU A 98 25.21 -6.03 8.39
CA GLU A 98 24.37 -5.69 7.23
C GLU A 98 23.35 -4.57 7.52
N ALA A 99 22.93 -4.38 8.78
CA ALA A 99 22.04 -3.29 9.18
C ALA A 99 22.79 -1.95 9.33
N GLU A 100 24.12 -1.97 9.42
CA GLU A 100 24.93 -0.80 9.71
C GLU A 100 24.87 0.25 8.58
N GLU A 101 24.88 -0.17 7.30
CA GLU A 101 24.80 0.75 6.17
C GLU A 101 23.41 1.39 6.02
N ALA A 102 22.33 0.60 6.16
CA ALA A 102 20.96 1.13 6.13
C ALA A 102 20.69 2.08 7.30
N MET A 103 21.20 1.77 8.50
CA MET A 103 21.06 2.62 9.69
C MET A 103 21.84 3.94 9.59
N LYS A 104 22.97 3.98 8.85
CA LYS A 104 23.69 5.23 8.53
C LYS A 104 22.87 6.18 7.65
N MET A 105 21.86 5.68 6.93
CA MET A 105 20.99 6.49 6.08
C MET A 105 19.84 7.14 6.84
N ILE A 106 19.43 6.58 7.98
CA ILE A 106 18.41 7.19 8.84
C ILE A 106 19.00 8.52 9.38
N PRO A 107 18.28 9.65 9.40
CA PRO A 107 18.75 10.88 10.03
C PRO A 107 18.57 10.81 11.56
N ASP A 108 19.31 11.60 12.35
CA ASP A 108 19.09 11.67 13.81
C ASP A 108 17.70 12.23 14.16
N LYS A 109 17.21 13.09 13.27
CA LYS A 109 15.92 13.76 13.37
C LYS A 109 15.22 13.66 12.02
N PHE A 110 13.99 13.17 12.03
CA PHE A 110 13.11 13.26 10.88
C PHE A 110 12.37 14.59 10.94
N GLU A 111 12.45 15.39 9.88
CA GLU A 111 11.79 16.69 9.78
C GLU A 111 10.95 16.79 8.50
N MET A 112 9.66 17.06 8.69
CA MET A 112 8.73 17.37 7.62
C MET A 112 8.22 18.79 7.83
N HIS A 113 8.42 19.64 6.83
CA HIS A 113 7.86 20.98 6.76
C HIS A 113 7.06 21.08 5.46
N MET A 114 5.75 21.15 5.62
CA MET A 114 4.78 21.09 4.55
C MET A 114 4.00 22.39 4.47
N PHE A 115 3.71 22.84 3.26
CA PHE A 115 2.74 23.90 2.97
C PHE A 115 1.65 23.36 2.05
N VAL A 116 0.42 23.82 2.27
CA VAL A 116 -0.73 23.56 1.40
C VAL A 116 -1.23 24.91 0.87
N ASP A 117 -1.53 24.95 -0.42
CA ASP A 117 -2.17 26.08 -1.11
C ASP A 117 -3.16 25.54 -2.14
N GLY A 118 -4.41 25.36 -1.73
CA GLY A 118 -5.43 24.66 -2.50
C GLY A 118 -5.00 23.23 -2.81
N SER A 119 -4.79 22.89 -4.08
CA SER A 119 -4.34 21.57 -4.52
C SER A 119 -2.82 21.39 -4.56
N LYS A 120 -2.04 22.43 -4.25
CA LYS A 120 -0.58 22.40 -4.28
C LYS A 120 -0.04 22.05 -2.90
N ILE A 121 0.83 21.05 -2.85
CA ILE A 121 1.50 20.62 -1.62
C ILE A 121 3.00 20.83 -1.81
N TYR A 122 3.62 21.57 -0.90
CA TYR A 122 5.07 21.83 -0.90
C TYR A 122 5.67 21.12 0.29
N ILE A 123 6.68 20.28 0.08
CA ILE A 123 7.35 19.53 1.16
C ILE A 123 8.84 19.83 1.09
N ASN A 124 9.46 20.09 2.25
CA ASN A 124 10.90 20.34 2.34
C ASN A 124 11.72 19.17 1.77
N LYS A 125 12.83 19.48 1.12
CA LYS A 125 13.75 18.49 0.53
C LYS A 125 14.27 17.47 1.54
N ASP A 126 14.45 17.85 2.81
CA ASP A 126 14.97 16.94 3.85
C ASP A 126 14.01 15.80 4.21
N TYR A 127 12.69 16.00 4.03
CA TYR A 127 11.73 14.90 4.13
C TYR A 127 12.06 13.78 3.14
N PHE A 128 12.38 14.16 1.90
CA PHE A 128 12.74 13.21 0.86
C PHE A 128 14.09 12.55 1.12
N LYS A 129 15.05 13.22 1.79
CA LYS A 129 16.31 12.55 2.21
C LYS A 129 16.06 11.35 3.12
N ALA A 130 15.04 11.41 3.97
CA ALA A 130 14.69 10.32 4.88
C ALA A 130 13.87 9.21 4.19
N MET A 131 13.02 9.58 3.23
CA MET A 131 12.11 8.65 2.54
C MET A 131 12.73 7.98 1.32
N ALA A 132 13.57 8.71 0.58
CA ALA A 132 14.27 8.22 -0.59
C ALA A 132 15.50 7.42 -0.18
N MET A 133 15.34 6.34 0.58
CA MET A 133 16.23 5.18 0.86
C MET A 133 17.69 5.14 0.27
N GLY A 134 18.43 6.25 0.17
CA GLY A 134 19.76 6.35 -0.44
C GLY A 134 19.98 7.24 -1.68
N ASN A 135 18.99 7.91 -2.33
CA ASN A 135 19.14 8.56 -3.66
C ASN A 135 19.70 9.97 -3.49
N LYS A 136 20.90 10.01 -2.92
CA LYS A 136 21.60 11.26 -2.64
C LYS A 136 21.90 12.02 -3.93
N GLU A 137 22.04 11.33 -5.06
CA GLU A 137 22.33 11.96 -6.36
C GLU A 137 21.11 12.68 -6.94
N ALA A 138 19.94 12.04 -7.01
CA ALA A 138 18.71 12.69 -7.47
C ALA A 138 18.35 13.89 -6.58
N LEU A 139 18.54 13.75 -5.26
CA LEU A 139 18.35 14.85 -4.32
C LEU A 139 19.40 15.96 -4.45
N ALA A 140 20.66 15.63 -4.74
CA ALA A 140 21.72 16.62 -4.93
C ALA A 140 21.48 17.52 -6.15
N ASN A 141 20.78 17.00 -7.15
CA ASN A 141 20.40 17.78 -8.34
C ASN A 141 19.27 18.79 -8.08
N ILE A 142 18.58 18.68 -6.93
CA ILE A 142 17.53 19.62 -6.51
C ILE A 142 18.15 20.69 -5.62
N LYS A 143 18.29 21.90 -6.16
CA LYS A 143 18.92 23.04 -5.44
C LYS A 143 17.94 23.73 -4.50
N GLU A 144 16.66 23.63 -4.81
CA GLU A 144 15.55 24.23 -4.09
C GLU A 144 15.34 23.57 -2.72
N ASP A 145 14.75 24.32 -1.80
CA ASP A 145 14.51 23.88 -0.43
C ASP A 145 13.23 23.05 -0.30
N TYR A 146 12.29 23.26 -1.23
CA TYR A 146 11.00 22.58 -1.27
C TYR A 146 10.75 21.93 -2.64
N ILE A 147 10.00 20.85 -2.61
CA ILE A 147 9.46 20.16 -3.77
C ILE A 147 7.96 20.38 -3.81
N LEU A 148 7.46 20.87 -4.95
CA LEU A 148 6.03 21.00 -5.23
C LEU A 148 5.50 19.70 -5.80
N LEU A 149 4.54 19.12 -5.08
CA LEU A 149 3.65 18.07 -5.53
C LEU A 149 2.36 18.74 -5.99
N ALA A 150 2.18 18.86 -7.32
CA ALA A 150 1.02 19.50 -7.93
C ALA A 150 0.15 18.45 -8.65
N THR A 151 -1.15 18.72 -8.69
CA THR A 151 -2.17 17.90 -9.38
C THR A 151 -2.68 18.52 -10.68
N ASP A 152 -2.02 19.57 -11.19
CA ASP A 152 -2.36 20.16 -12.48
C ASP A 152 -1.89 19.27 -13.64
N GLU A 153 -2.76 19.14 -14.64
CA GLU A 153 -2.92 18.04 -15.63
C GLU A 153 -1.67 17.57 -16.39
N GLU A 154 -0.58 18.34 -16.41
CA GLU A 154 0.62 18.00 -17.18
C GLU A 154 1.67 17.20 -16.37
N ASN A 155 1.59 17.22 -15.03
CA ASN A 155 2.63 16.69 -14.15
C ASN A 155 2.10 16.12 -12.83
N SER A 156 0.86 15.61 -12.81
CA SER A 156 0.35 14.93 -11.61
C SER A 156 1.23 13.72 -11.31
N VAL A 157 1.95 13.77 -10.19
CA VAL A 157 2.67 12.61 -9.65
C VAL A 157 1.69 11.44 -9.62
N ALA A 158 2.09 10.27 -10.13
CA ALA A 158 1.22 9.12 -10.46
C ALA A 158 0.32 8.58 -9.33
N MET A 159 0.38 9.17 -8.14
CA MET A 159 -0.43 8.84 -6.96
C MET A 159 -1.35 9.97 -6.47
N MET A 160 -1.35 11.15 -7.10
CA MET A 160 -2.25 12.25 -6.71
C MET A 160 -3.44 12.36 -7.68
N PRO A 161 -4.67 12.58 -7.17
CA PRO A 161 -5.85 12.74 -8.01
C PRO A 161 -5.73 13.96 -8.93
N GLN A 162 -6.28 13.86 -10.15
CA GLN A 162 -6.28 14.95 -11.12
C GLN A 162 -7.00 16.22 -10.61
N LYS A 163 -6.71 17.37 -11.21
CA LYS A 163 -7.34 18.66 -10.86
C LYS A 163 -8.87 18.62 -10.83
N ALA A 164 -9.51 18.05 -11.86
CA ALA A 164 -10.98 17.94 -11.91
C ALA A 164 -11.54 17.09 -10.76
N VAL A 165 -10.86 15.99 -10.42
CA VAL A 165 -11.20 15.14 -9.27
C VAL A 165 -11.05 15.91 -7.96
N MET A 166 -10.00 16.71 -7.80
CA MET A 166 -9.78 17.54 -6.61
C MET A 166 -10.81 18.67 -6.47
N GLU A 167 -11.18 19.33 -7.57
CA GLU A 167 -12.26 20.33 -7.57
C GLU A 167 -13.59 19.70 -7.16
N TYR A 168 -13.89 18.51 -7.68
CA TYR A 168 -15.07 17.76 -7.28
C TYR A 168 -15.02 17.36 -5.80
N VAL A 169 -13.94 16.76 -5.30
CA VAL A 169 -13.81 16.35 -3.89
C VAL A 169 -13.94 17.53 -2.91
N ASN A 170 -13.50 18.72 -3.30
CA ASN A 170 -13.65 19.94 -2.49
C ASN A 170 -15.02 20.62 -2.63
N SER A 171 -15.92 20.10 -3.46
CA SER A 171 -17.21 20.71 -3.74
C SER A 171 -18.30 20.36 -2.71
N ALA A 172 -19.33 21.20 -2.64
CA ALA A 172 -20.55 20.87 -1.90
C ALA A 172 -21.29 19.66 -2.50
N GLU A 173 -21.12 19.42 -3.80
CA GLU A 173 -21.70 18.29 -4.52
C GLU A 173 -21.13 16.96 -4.03
N PHE A 174 -19.81 16.84 -3.88
CA PHE A 174 -19.17 15.63 -3.32
C PHE A 174 -19.66 15.33 -1.91
N ASN A 175 -19.78 16.35 -1.06
CA ASN A 175 -20.34 16.17 0.29
C ASN A 175 -21.78 15.63 0.25
N ALA A 176 -22.62 16.14 -0.66
CA ALA A 176 -23.98 15.65 -0.82
C ALA A 176 -24.03 14.20 -1.34
N ASP A 177 -23.21 13.87 -2.34
CA ASP A 177 -23.12 12.53 -2.93
C ASP A 177 -22.64 11.49 -1.90
N ILE A 178 -21.57 11.79 -1.16
CA ILE A 178 -21.05 10.93 -0.09
C ILE A 178 -22.11 10.75 1.00
N MET A 179 -22.75 11.82 1.47
CA MET A 179 -23.78 11.72 2.51
C MET A 179 -25.00 10.89 2.05
N SER A 180 -25.41 11.03 0.79
CA SER A 180 -26.46 10.21 0.20
C SER A 180 -26.09 8.72 0.20
N ILE A 181 -24.87 8.39 -0.25
CA ILE A 181 -24.33 7.02 -0.26
C ILE A 181 -24.29 6.46 1.16
N LEU A 182 -23.73 7.22 2.11
CA LEU A 182 -23.58 6.80 3.51
C LEU A 182 -24.94 6.50 4.16
N ASN A 183 -25.93 7.39 3.99
CA ASN A 183 -27.27 7.21 4.56
C ASN A 183 -27.96 5.95 4.03
N LYS A 184 -27.78 5.61 2.75
CA LYS A 184 -28.33 4.39 2.15
C LYS A 184 -27.55 3.14 2.57
N ALA A 185 -26.22 3.24 2.62
CA ALA A 185 -25.34 2.11 2.93
C ALA A 185 -25.46 1.66 4.38
N LEU A 186 -25.59 2.61 5.29
CA LEU A 186 -25.69 2.36 6.73
C LEU A 186 -27.13 2.37 7.24
N GLU A 187 -28.13 2.26 6.35
CA GLU A 187 -29.52 2.15 6.77
C GLU A 187 -29.71 0.93 7.70
N GLY A 188 -30.19 1.18 8.92
CA GLY A 188 -30.37 0.15 9.96
C GLY A 188 -29.10 -0.24 10.73
N TYR A 189 -27.96 0.40 10.44
CA TYR A 189 -26.72 0.21 11.19
C TYR A 189 -26.85 0.70 12.63
N LYS A 190 -26.26 -0.06 13.57
CA LYS A 190 -26.14 0.34 14.97
C LYS A 190 -24.67 0.23 15.39
N PRO A 191 -24.05 1.34 15.84
CA PRO A 191 -22.66 1.31 16.30
C PRO A 191 -22.53 0.52 17.60
N VAL A 192 -21.42 -0.20 17.73
CA VAL A 192 -21.01 -0.97 18.90
C VAL A 192 -20.44 -0.04 19.98
N VAL A 193 -19.79 1.05 19.55
CA VAL A 193 -19.23 2.08 20.42
C VAL A 193 -19.80 3.42 19.98
N ASP A 194 -20.40 4.13 20.94
CA ASP A 194 -20.79 5.52 20.73
C ASP A 194 -19.84 6.48 21.44
N MET A 195 -19.75 7.68 20.90
CA MET A 195 -18.97 8.77 21.48
C MET A 195 -19.63 9.23 22.79
N LYS A 196 -18.83 9.37 23.85
CA LYS A 196 -19.28 9.95 25.12
C LYS A 196 -19.20 11.47 25.03
N VAL A 197 -20.27 12.13 25.49
CA VAL A 197 -20.38 13.60 25.51
C VAL A 197 -20.48 14.07 26.96
N GLU A 198 -19.54 14.91 27.37
CA GLU A 198 -19.48 15.55 28.68
C GLU A 198 -19.35 17.07 28.48
N GLY A 199 -20.50 17.75 28.30
CA GLY A 199 -20.52 19.17 27.92
C GLY A 199 -19.92 19.37 26.52
N ASN A 200 -18.82 20.11 26.42
CA ASN A 200 -18.09 20.35 25.16
C ASN A 200 -16.96 19.33 24.91
N LYS A 201 -16.83 18.32 25.78
CA LYS A 201 -15.83 17.27 25.64
C LYS A 201 -16.43 16.03 25.01
N PHE A 202 -15.80 15.57 23.95
CA PHE A 202 -16.17 14.38 23.20
C PHE A 202 -15.07 13.33 23.39
N THR A 203 -15.45 12.09 23.71
CA THR A 203 -14.50 11.00 23.92
C THR A 203 -14.94 9.75 23.18
N TYR A 204 -14.04 9.21 22.35
CA TYR A 204 -14.18 7.93 21.69
C TYR A 204 -13.19 6.93 22.31
N GLU A 205 -13.66 5.74 22.66
CA GLU A 205 -12.84 4.70 23.26
C GLU A 205 -13.31 3.33 22.79
N ALA A 206 -12.44 2.60 22.09
CA ALA A 206 -12.75 1.30 21.53
C ALA A 206 -11.61 0.30 21.78
N THR A 207 -11.97 -0.93 22.13
CA THR A 207 -11.03 -2.05 22.22
C THR A 207 -10.91 -2.78 20.88
N SER A 208 -9.89 -3.64 20.75
CA SER A 208 -9.75 -4.56 19.59
C SER A 208 -11.03 -5.36 19.32
N ASP A 209 -11.71 -5.85 20.37
CA ASP A 209 -12.97 -6.61 20.22
C ASP A 209 -14.11 -5.75 19.69
N GLN A 210 -14.25 -4.53 20.21
CA GLN A 210 -15.29 -3.60 19.76
C GLN A 210 -15.03 -3.14 18.32
N MET A 211 -13.78 -2.79 17.97
CA MET A 211 -13.42 -2.41 16.60
C MET A 211 -13.66 -3.54 15.60
N ALA A 212 -13.32 -4.78 15.95
CA ALA A 212 -13.61 -5.94 15.12
C ALA A 212 -15.12 -6.12 14.90
N GLN A 213 -15.91 -5.99 15.96
CA GLN A 213 -17.37 -6.08 15.86
C GLN A 213 -17.96 -4.94 15.03
N GLU A 214 -17.41 -3.73 15.14
CA GLU A 214 -17.81 -2.56 14.38
C GLU A 214 -17.58 -2.76 12.88
N ILE A 215 -16.41 -3.30 12.49
CA ILE A 215 -16.08 -3.67 11.11
C ILE A 215 -17.03 -4.75 10.58
N ILE A 216 -17.31 -5.78 11.37
CA ILE A 216 -18.25 -6.85 10.98
C ILE A 216 -19.64 -6.28 10.74
N ASN A 217 -20.12 -5.45 11.66
CA ASN A 217 -21.45 -4.86 11.56
C ASN A 217 -21.53 -3.89 10.37
N SER A 218 -20.55 -2.99 10.20
CA SER A 218 -20.60 -1.98 9.13
C SER A 218 -20.56 -2.63 7.74
N VAL A 219 -19.61 -3.55 7.51
CA VAL A 219 -19.48 -4.23 6.22
C VAL A 219 -20.72 -5.08 5.92
N THR A 220 -21.25 -5.82 6.91
CA THR A 220 -22.43 -6.66 6.66
C THR A 220 -23.69 -5.85 6.40
N THR A 221 -23.85 -4.68 7.03
CA THR A 221 -24.93 -3.74 6.71
C THR A 221 -24.77 -3.15 5.30
N ILE A 222 -23.56 -2.72 4.93
CA ILE A 222 -23.29 -2.19 3.58
C ILE A 222 -23.61 -3.24 2.50
N VAL A 223 -23.18 -4.49 2.71
CA VAL A 223 -23.47 -5.59 1.77
C VAL A 223 -24.97 -5.86 1.68
N ALA A 224 -25.70 -5.84 2.81
CA ALA A 224 -27.16 -6.02 2.81
C ALA A 224 -27.90 -4.89 2.06
N ASN A 225 -27.34 -3.68 2.05
CA ASN A 225 -27.90 -2.51 1.38
C ASN A 225 -27.30 -2.28 -0.04
N TRP A 226 -26.45 -3.19 -0.55
CA TRP A 226 -25.66 -2.94 -1.77
C TRP A 226 -26.50 -2.62 -3.01
N ASP A 227 -27.66 -3.26 -3.17
CA ASP A 227 -28.56 -3.00 -4.29
C ASP A 227 -29.08 -1.55 -4.32
N LYS A 228 -29.23 -0.92 -3.15
CA LYS A 228 -29.67 0.48 -3.02
C LYS A 228 -28.54 1.49 -3.28
N VAL A 229 -27.28 1.06 -3.16
CA VAL A 229 -26.10 1.96 -3.06
C VAL A 229 -25.18 1.85 -4.28
N SER A 230 -25.06 0.66 -4.88
CA SER A 230 -24.13 0.37 -5.97
C SER A 230 -24.22 1.34 -7.15
N GLY A 231 -25.43 1.77 -7.53
CA GLY A 231 -25.63 2.76 -8.58
C GLY A 231 -25.11 4.16 -8.23
N ASP A 232 -25.20 4.58 -6.97
CA ASP A 232 -24.67 5.87 -6.53
C ASP A 232 -23.14 5.81 -6.36
N ILE A 233 -22.61 4.67 -5.92
CA ILE A 233 -21.15 4.42 -5.94
C ILE A 233 -20.61 4.48 -7.37
N TYR A 234 -21.33 3.96 -8.36
CA TYR A 234 -20.92 4.07 -9.77
C TYR A 234 -20.87 5.52 -10.26
N LYS A 235 -21.90 6.33 -9.95
CA LYS A 235 -21.89 7.76 -10.28
C LYS A 235 -20.71 8.48 -9.63
N LEU A 236 -20.45 8.21 -8.35
CA LEU A 236 -19.31 8.76 -7.62
C LEU A 236 -17.98 8.33 -8.26
N ALA A 237 -17.82 7.05 -8.58
CA ALA A 237 -16.63 6.50 -9.23
C ALA A 237 -16.34 7.15 -10.59
N ASN A 238 -17.39 7.44 -11.38
CA ASN A 238 -17.25 8.17 -12.65
C ASN A 238 -16.78 9.62 -12.44
N LYS A 239 -17.34 10.34 -11.46
CA LYS A 239 -16.89 11.71 -11.13
C LYS A 239 -15.46 11.75 -10.60
N MET A 240 -14.99 10.65 -10.01
CA MET A 240 -13.60 10.47 -9.58
C MET A 240 -12.70 9.84 -10.65
N GLU A 241 -13.20 9.64 -11.87
CA GLU A 241 -12.48 9.02 -12.99
C GLU A 241 -11.84 7.66 -12.66
N ALA A 242 -12.49 6.87 -11.81
CA ALA A 242 -11.94 5.60 -11.32
C ALA A 242 -11.85 4.48 -12.38
N GLY A 243 -12.41 4.69 -13.58
CA GLY A 243 -12.34 3.74 -14.70
C GLY A 243 -13.02 2.39 -14.44
N VAL A 244 -14.08 2.36 -13.61
CA VAL A 244 -14.79 1.13 -13.25
C VAL A 244 -16.18 1.12 -13.89
N ASP A 245 -16.51 0.03 -14.58
CA ASP A 245 -17.85 -0.14 -15.16
C ASP A 245 -18.92 -0.50 -14.11
N GLU A 246 -20.16 -0.14 -14.41
CA GLU A 246 -21.29 -0.32 -13.50
C GLU A 246 -21.56 -1.80 -13.16
N ALA A 247 -21.36 -2.72 -14.11
CA ALA A 247 -21.60 -4.14 -13.89
C ALA A 247 -20.59 -4.72 -12.88
N THR A 248 -19.33 -4.30 -12.96
CA THR A 248 -18.30 -4.66 -11.99
C THR A 248 -18.65 -4.19 -10.57
N ILE A 249 -19.20 -2.98 -10.40
CA ILE A 249 -19.63 -2.48 -9.08
C ILE A 249 -20.86 -3.25 -8.58
N LYS A 250 -21.86 -3.51 -9.43
CA LYS A 250 -23.03 -4.31 -9.07
C LYS A 250 -22.66 -5.71 -8.59
N GLU A 251 -21.68 -6.34 -9.25
CA GLU A 251 -21.20 -7.67 -8.85
C GLU A 251 -20.17 -7.67 -7.71
N ALA A 252 -19.78 -6.53 -7.15
CA ALA A 252 -18.64 -6.44 -6.23
C ALA A 252 -18.82 -7.25 -4.93
N VAL A 253 -20.06 -7.36 -4.44
CA VAL A 253 -20.39 -8.14 -3.23
C VAL A 253 -20.90 -9.56 -3.55
N LYS A 254 -20.96 -9.93 -4.84
CA LYS A 254 -21.43 -11.25 -5.27
C LYS A 254 -20.45 -12.32 -4.78
N GLY A 255 -20.95 -13.25 -3.97
CA GLY A 255 -20.12 -14.28 -3.32
C GLY A 255 -19.56 -13.86 -1.96
N PHE A 256 -19.87 -12.66 -1.45
CA PHE A 256 -19.59 -12.30 -0.07
C PHE A 256 -20.31 -13.25 0.88
N LYS A 257 -19.57 -13.82 1.82
CA LYS A 257 -20.09 -14.70 2.88
C LYS A 257 -19.83 -14.05 4.23
N LYS A 258 -20.92 -13.65 4.89
CA LYS A 258 -20.88 -12.97 6.19
C LYS A 258 -20.08 -13.76 7.23
N ASP A 259 -20.28 -15.07 7.30
CA ASP A 259 -19.62 -15.91 8.30
C ASP A 259 -18.12 -16.05 8.04
N ASP A 260 -17.72 -16.20 6.77
CA ASP A 260 -16.29 -16.27 6.40
C ASP A 260 -15.60 -14.93 6.69
N PHE A 261 -16.23 -13.80 6.35
CA PHE A 261 -15.70 -12.47 6.65
C PHE A 261 -15.56 -12.23 8.15
N ALA A 262 -16.62 -12.53 8.92
CA ALA A 262 -16.59 -12.40 10.38
C ALA A 262 -15.50 -13.28 11.00
N LYS A 263 -15.28 -14.49 10.46
CA LYS A 263 -14.18 -15.36 10.90
C LYS A 263 -12.82 -14.71 10.65
N SER A 264 -12.55 -14.20 9.44
CA SER A 264 -11.28 -13.54 9.11
C SER A 264 -11.02 -12.31 9.97
N VAL A 265 -12.04 -11.48 10.21
CA VAL A 265 -11.90 -10.31 11.10
C VAL A 265 -11.59 -10.75 12.54
N ASN A 266 -12.23 -11.80 13.03
CA ASN A 266 -11.95 -12.31 14.37
C ASN A 266 -10.54 -12.95 14.48
N GLU A 267 -10.06 -13.63 13.44
CA GLU A 267 -8.69 -14.16 13.37
C GLU A 267 -7.65 -13.04 13.38
N ALA A 268 -7.87 -11.98 12.59
CA ALA A 268 -7.01 -10.79 12.61
C ALA A 268 -7.04 -10.09 13.98
N LYS A 269 -8.22 -9.99 14.59
CA LYS A 269 -8.40 -9.42 15.93
C LYS A 269 -7.62 -10.18 17.01
N GLU A 270 -7.56 -11.51 16.96
CA GLU A 270 -6.76 -12.28 17.94
C GLU A 270 -5.25 -11.95 17.85
N LYS A 271 -4.73 -11.56 16.68
CA LYS A 271 -3.35 -11.05 16.54
C LYS A 271 -3.14 -9.71 17.23
N ILE A 272 -4.19 -8.90 17.36
CA ILE A 272 -4.14 -7.57 17.99
C ILE A 272 -4.87 -7.50 19.34
N LYS A 273 -5.08 -8.65 19.99
CA LYS A 273 -5.92 -8.74 21.19
C LYS A 273 -5.36 -7.89 22.33
N GLY A 274 -6.25 -7.13 22.98
CA GLY A 274 -5.88 -6.21 24.06
C GLY A 274 -5.35 -4.87 23.55
N SER A 275 -5.43 -4.61 22.24
CA SER A 275 -5.25 -3.27 21.67
C SER A 275 -6.44 -2.37 21.99
N SER A 276 -6.21 -1.07 22.01
CA SER A 276 -7.25 -0.06 22.23
C SER A 276 -6.91 1.27 21.56
N LEU A 277 -7.95 2.03 21.24
CA LEU A 277 -7.86 3.40 20.78
C LEU A 277 -8.71 4.27 21.71
N LYS A 278 -8.12 5.33 22.22
CA LYS A 278 -8.80 6.40 22.95
C LYS A 278 -8.49 7.74 22.32
N SER A 279 -9.51 8.50 21.99
CA SER A 279 -9.40 9.86 21.48
C SER A 279 -10.35 10.76 22.26
N SER A 280 -9.90 11.96 22.60
CA SER A 280 -10.74 12.97 23.23
C SER A 280 -10.46 14.34 22.65
N ILE A 281 -11.52 15.13 22.50
CA ILE A 281 -11.45 16.52 22.08
C ILE A 281 -12.36 17.37 22.96
N ASP A 282 -11.82 18.47 23.47
CA ASP A 282 -12.49 19.40 24.37
C ASP A 282 -12.54 20.78 23.71
N PHE A 283 -13.73 21.20 23.28
CA PHE A 283 -13.97 22.48 22.63
C PHE A 283 -14.16 23.59 23.68
N LYS A 284 -13.36 24.65 23.55
CA LYS A 284 -13.40 25.84 24.38
C LYS A 284 -13.60 27.07 23.51
N GLU A 285 -13.88 28.20 24.15
CA GLU A 285 -13.98 29.47 23.43
C GLU A 285 -12.65 29.78 22.72
N GLY A 286 -12.69 29.89 21.39
CA GLY A 286 -11.54 30.21 20.56
C GLY A 286 -10.42 29.16 20.52
N LYS A 287 -10.62 27.95 21.06
CA LYS A 287 -9.61 26.88 21.01
C LYS A 287 -10.17 25.48 21.22
N TYR A 288 -9.44 24.45 20.83
CA TYR A 288 -9.74 23.06 21.23
C TYR A 288 -8.48 22.33 21.69
N LEU A 289 -8.67 21.36 22.58
CA LEU A 289 -7.63 20.47 23.07
C LEU A 289 -7.94 19.06 22.60
N GLN A 290 -6.95 18.37 22.03
CA GLN A 290 -7.10 17.01 21.53
C GLN A 290 -6.04 16.10 22.17
N GLU A 291 -6.49 14.94 22.66
CA GLU A 291 -5.64 13.87 23.16
C GLU A 291 -5.95 12.56 22.44
N MET A 292 -4.93 11.80 22.09
CA MET A 292 -5.08 10.46 21.50
C MET A 292 -4.11 9.49 22.16
N VAL A 293 -4.57 8.28 22.42
CA VAL A 293 -3.77 7.13 22.85
C VAL A 293 -4.16 5.94 21.98
N LEU A 294 -3.21 5.45 21.19
CA LEU A 294 -3.32 4.19 20.47
C LEU A 294 -2.39 3.18 21.15
N ASP A 295 -2.95 2.16 21.76
CA ASP A 295 -2.22 1.01 22.33
C ASP A 295 -2.44 -0.17 21.40
N LEU A 296 -1.46 -0.46 20.55
CA LEU A 296 -1.47 -1.57 19.59
C LEU A 296 -0.58 -2.69 20.11
N LYS A 297 -1.18 -3.83 20.44
CA LYS A 297 -0.48 -5.03 20.90
C LYS A 297 -0.50 -6.08 19.82
N VAL A 298 0.62 -6.33 19.14
CA VAL A 298 0.70 -7.36 18.09
C VAL A 298 1.35 -8.62 18.68
N LYS A 299 0.54 -9.68 18.81
CA LYS A 299 0.95 -10.97 19.37
C LYS A 299 2.21 -11.47 18.67
N ASP A 300 3.19 -11.91 19.47
CA ASP A 300 4.46 -12.48 19.04
C ASP A 300 5.32 -11.58 18.12
N MET A 301 5.04 -10.27 18.07
CA MET A 301 5.80 -9.31 17.27
C MET A 301 6.26 -8.11 18.12
N PHE A 302 5.39 -7.14 18.33
CA PHE A 302 5.70 -5.89 19.04
C PHE A 302 4.45 -5.30 19.68
N ASN A 303 4.66 -4.47 20.69
CA ASN A 303 3.65 -3.56 21.22
C ASN A 303 4.04 -2.13 20.85
N MET A 304 3.08 -1.34 20.41
CA MET A 304 3.26 0.06 20.08
C MET A 304 2.25 0.89 20.88
N VAL A 305 2.73 1.87 21.63
CA VAL A 305 1.89 2.86 22.30
C VAL A 305 2.21 4.22 21.70
N MET A 306 1.25 4.80 20.99
CA MET A 306 1.32 6.19 20.52
C MET A 306 0.46 7.04 21.43
N THR A 307 1.06 8.08 22.00
CA THR A 307 0.34 9.13 22.73
C THR A 307 0.49 10.45 21.99
N MET A 308 -0.57 11.25 21.93
CA MET A 308 -0.56 12.57 21.31
C MET A 308 -1.38 13.53 22.16
N LYS A 309 -0.87 14.75 22.32
CA LYS A 309 -1.60 15.89 22.88
C LYS A 309 -1.38 17.09 21.98
N SER A 310 -2.44 17.78 21.62
CA SER A 310 -2.36 18.99 20.80
C SER A 310 -3.41 20.02 21.22
N GLU A 311 -3.10 21.27 20.93
CA GLU A 311 -3.99 22.41 21.09
C GLU A 311 -4.05 23.14 19.74
N ALA A 312 -5.24 23.58 19.37
CA ALA A 312 -5.42 24.57 18.32
C ALA A 312 -6.10 25.81 18.90
N VAL A 313 -5.57 26.98 18.56
CA VAL A 313 -6.07 28.28 19.01
C VAL A 313 -6.45 29.10 17.78
N LYS A 314 -7.65 29.68 17.80
CA LYS A 314 -8.12 30.61 16.78
C LYS A 314 -7.20 31.83 16.73
N ASP A 315 -6.72 32.16 15.53
CA ASP A 315 -5.90 33.33 15.28
C ASP A 315 -6.11 33.78 13.83
N ASP A 316 -7.07 34.69 13.65
CA ASP A 316 -7.47 35.21 12.33
C ASP A 316 -6.40 36.12 11.70
N SER A 317 -5.34 36.47 12.46
CA SER A 317 -4.24 37.31 11.95
C SER A 317 -3.16 36.51 11.20
N VAL A 318 -3.20 35.18 11.28
CA VAL A 318 -2.15 34.35 10.71
C VAL A 318 -2.18 34.35 9.19
N LYS A 319 -0.99 34.41 8.60
CA LYS A 319 -0.76 34.30 7.16
C LYS A 319 0.21 33.17 6.87
N VAL A 320 -0.16 32.32 5.92
CA VAL A 320 0.69 31.22 5.43
C VAL A 320 1.56 31.76 4.31
N MET A 321 2.88 31.80 4.53
CA MET A 321 3.84 32.25 3.52
C MET A 321 4.37 31.05 2.74
N ILE A 322 3.83 30.84 1.54
CA ILE A 322 4.27 29.77 0.64
C ILE A 322 5.74 29.97 0.24
N PRO A 323 6.58 28.91 0.28
CA PRO A 323 7.99 29.01 -0.06
C PRO A 323 8.20 29.40 -1.52
N LYS A 324 9.28 30.16 -1.78
CA LYS A 324 9.67 30.57 -3.14
C LYS A 324 10.73 29.65 -3.77
N SER A 325 11.55 29.01 -2.93
CA SER A 325 12.59 28.05 -3.33
C SER A 325 11.94 26.70 -3.58
N VAL A 326 11.35 26.51 -4.76
CA VAL A 326 10.47 25.37 -5.07
C VAL A 326 10.84 24.73 -6.40
N LYS A 327 11.15 23.42 -6.38
CA LYS A 327 11.28 22.59 -7.57
C LYS A 327 9.95 21.88 -7.84
N LYS A 328 9.40 22.05 -9.05
CA LYS A 328 8.32 21.19 -9.56
C LYS A 328 8.96 19.94 -10.17
N LEU A 329 8.51 18.75 -9.76
CA LEU A 329 8.95 17.49 -10.35
C LEU A 329 7.90 16.98 -11.34
N THR A 330 8.37 16.35 -12.41
CA THR A 330 7.56 15.46 -13.24
C THR A 330 7.28 14.15 -12.50
N SER A 331 6.31 13.37 -12.97
CA SER A 331 6.03 12.03 -12.40
C SER A 331 7.24 11.11 -12.49
N GLU A 332 8.02 11.18 -13.58
CA GLU A 332 9.26 10.41 -13.75
C GLU A 332 10.33 10.84 -12.73
N GLU A 333 10.59 12.16 -12.61
CA GLU A 333 11.54 12.69 -11.62
C GLU A 333 11.14 12.33 -10.17
N TYR A 334 9.83 12.35 -9.85
CA TYR A 334 9.35 11.95 -8.53
C TYR A 334 9.53 10.45 -8.27
N MET A 335 9.23 9.59 -9.24
CA MET A 335 9.39 8.15 -9.10
C MET A 335 10.87 7.77 -8.96
N ASP A 336 11.75 8.38 -9.76
CA ASP A 336 13.21 8.24 -9.63
C ASP A 336 13.70 8.68 -8.23
N LEU A 337 13.19 9.82 -7.75
CA LEU A 337 13.50 10.35 -6.43
C LEU A 337 13.14 9.37 -5.32
N ILE A 338 11.93 8.80 -5.32
CA ILE A 338 11.46 7.94 -4.22
C ILE A 338 12.00 6.51 -4.32
N PHE A 339 12.00 5.91 -5.51
CA PHE A 339 12.20 4.46 -5.65
C PHE A 339 13.61 4.05 -6.07
N HIS A 340 14.47 4.99 -6.48
CA HIS A 340 15.85 4.68 -6.96
C HIS A 340 15.83 3.52 -7.94
N MET A 341 14.84 3.55 -8.82
CA MET A 341 14.86 2.63 -9.92
C MET A 341 16.01 3.13 -10.77
N ASP A 342 17.18 2.50 -10.65
CA ASP A 342 18.11 2.43 -11.77
C ASP A 342 17.22 2.28 -13.00
N LYS A 343 17.33 3.19 -13.97
CA LYS A 343 16.41 3.34 -15.11
C LYS A 343 16.21 2.06 -15.94
N THR A 344 16.85 0.97 -15.53
CA THR A 344 16.58 -0.43 -15.81
C THR A 344 15.09 -0.77 -15.70
N PRO A 345 14.45 -1.07 -16.85
CA PRO A 345 13.12 -1.65 -16.92
C PRO A 345 12.98 -2.88 -16.00
N ILE A 346 11.93 -2.95 -15.19
CA ILE A 346 11.57 -4.18 -14.50
C ILE A 346 10.64 -4.96 -15.42
N ILE A 347 11.10 -6.12 -15.89
CA ILE A 347 10.39 -6.91 -16.90
C ILE A 347 9.98 -8.23 -16.28
N ASN A 348 8.69 -8.40 -16.04
CA ASN A 348 8.12 -9.68 -15.62
C ASN A 348 7.65 -10.44 -16.86
N VAL A 349 8.09 -11.69 -17.02
CA VAL A 349 7.72 -12.54 -18.14
C VAL A 349 6.81 -13.66 -17.64
N ARG A 350 5.68 -13.87 -18.31
CA ARG A 350 4.76 -14.97 -18.05
C ARG A 350 4.67 -15.88 -19.26
N VAL A 351 4.76 -17.19 -19.04
CA VAL A 351 4.52 -18.22 -20.06
C VAL A 351 3.21 -18.92 -19.73
N ASN A 352 2.21 -18.80 -20.60
CA ASN A 352 0.87 -19.37 -20.39
C ASN A 352 0.28 -18.99 -19.01
N ALA A 353 0.35 -17.70 -18.66
CA ALA A 353 -0.08 -17.16 -17.37
C ALA A 353 0.73 -17.62 -16.14
N GLU A 354 1.85 -18.31 -16.32
CA GLU A 354 2.77 -18.64 -15.23
C GLU A 354 3.98 -17.72 -15.25
N GLU A 355 4.33 -17.14 -14.10
CA GLU A 355 5.55 -16.34 -13.98
C GLU A 355 6.79 -17.20 -14.27
N LEU A 356 7.75 -16.57 -14.96
CA LEU A 356 9.05 -17.14 -15.24
C LEU A 356 10.09 -16.34 -14.46
N ASP A 357 10.60 -16.97 -13.40
CA ASP A 357 11.65 -16.39 -12.59
C ASP A 357 13.01 -16.52 -13.27
N PHE A 358 13.71 -15.39 -13.36
CA PHE A 358 15.09 -15.35 -13.82
C PHE A 358 16.01 -15.11 -12.63
N VAL A 359 16.71 -16.15 -12.19
CA VAL A 359 17.55 -16.09 -10.97
C VAL A 359 18.92 -15.48 -11.26
N ASP A 360 19.54 -15.88 -12.37
CA ASP A 360 20.96 -15.56 -12.64
C ASP A 360 21.18 -14.28 -13.46
N GLN A 361 20.20 -13.90 -14.29
CA GLN A 361 20.30 -12.76 -15.20
C GLN A 361 18.89 -12.26 -15.48
N GLN A 362 18.60 -11.00 -15.17
CA GLN A 362 17.28 -10.44 -15.46
C GLN A 362 17.11 -10.16 -16.96
N PRO A 363 15.87 -10.16 -17.48
CA PRO A 363 15.59 -9.62 -18.80
C PRO A 363 16.00 -8.15 -18.89
N THR A 364 16.40 -7.73 -20.09
CA THR A 364 16.85 -6.34 -20.34
C THR A 364 16.26 -5.82 -21.64
N ILE A 365 16.24 -4.49 -21.82
CA ILE A 365 15.85 -3.86 -23.08
C ILE A 365 17.11 -3.33 -23.78
N VAL A 366 17.43 -3.88 -24.94
CA VAL A 366 18.53 -3.42 -25.81
C VAL A 366 17.92 -2.94 -27.12
N GLU A 367 18.18 -1.69 -27.50
CA GLU A 367 17.68 -1.08 -28.75
C GLU A 367 16.15 -1.23 -28.94
N GLY A 368 15.39 -1.12 -27.85
CA GLY A 368 13.92 -1.27 -27.89
C GLY A 368 13.44 -2.71 -28.10
N ARG A 369 14.28 -3.71 -27.83
CA ARG A 369 13.92 -5.14 -27.83
C ARG A 369 14.21 -5.74 -26.47
N THR A 370 13.24 -6.52 -25.96
CA THR A 370 13.46 -7.30 -24.74
C THR A 370 14.31 -8.51 -25.05
N LEU A 371 15.48 -8.57 -24.42
CA LEU A 371 16.35 -9.74 -24.41
C LEU A 371 16.15 -10.49 -23.11
N VAL A 372 16.12 -11.81 -23.21
CA VAL A 372 15.94 -12.71 -22.05
C VAL A 372 17.02 -13.77 -22.02
N PRO A 373 17.37 -14.29 -20.83
CA PRO A 373 18.18 -15.49 -20.69
C PRO A 373 17.60 -16.65 -21.50
N PHE A 374 18.35 -17.05 -22.52
CA PHE A 374 17.91 -17.97 -23.56
C PHE A 374 17.46 -19.33 -22.99
N ARG A 375 18.23 -19.89 -22.06
CA ARG A 375 17.98 -21.22 -21.50
C ARG A 375 16.70 -21.26 -20.66
N ALA A 376 16.54 -20.30 -19.75
CA ALA A 376 15.40 -20.24 -18.84
C ALA A 376 14.06 -20.16 -19.59
N LEU A 377 13.98 -19.29 -20.60
CA LEU A 377 12.76 -19.19 -21.40
C LEU A 377 12.50 -20.47 -22.21
N LEU A 378 13.51 -21.00 -22.88
CA LEU A 378 13.31 -22.13 -23.79
C LEU A 378 13.00 -23.44 -23.07
N GLU A 379 13.63 -23.69 -21.92
CA GLU A 379 13.28 -24.84 -21.08
C GLU A 379 11.86 -24.72 -20.56
N LYS A 380 11.41 -23.52 -20.14
CA LYS A 380 10.00 -23.29 -19.76
C LYS A 380 9.05 -23.50 -20.94
N LEU A 381 9.48 -23.20 -22.16
CA LEU A 381 8.74 -23.50 -23.39
C LEU A 381 8.88 -24.97 -23.84
N GLY A 382 9.61 -25.82 -23.12
CA GLY A 382 9.75 -27.25 -23.40
C GLY A 382 10.77 -27.61 -24.48
N ALA A 383 11.72 -26.73 -24.78
CA ALA A 383 12.81 -26.99 -25.72
C ALA A 383 14.06 -27.53 -24.98
N LYS A 384 14.78 -28.45 -25.63
CA LYS A 384 16.12 -28.86 -25.21
C LYS A 384 17.14 -27.85 -25.72
N VAL A 385 18.04 -27.41 -24.85
CA VAL A 385 19.08 -26.43 -25.18
C VAL A 385 20.48 -27.03 -25.10
N GLU A 386 21.27 -26.86 -26.14
CA GLU A 386 22.67 -27.28 -26.23
C GLU A 386 23.57 -26.08 -26.54
N TRP A 387 24.69 -25.98 -25.83
CA TRP A 387 25.71 -24.94 -26.06
C TRP A 387 26.98 -25.58 -26.60
N ASN A 388 27.48 -25.07 -27.72
CA ASN A 388 28.77 -25.43 -28.27
C ASN A 388 29.76 -24.28 -28.06
N GLU A 389 30.65 -24.47 -27.09
CA GLU A 389 31.66 -23.48 -26.72
C GLU A 389 32.65 -23.17 -27.85
N LYS A 390 33.05 -24.17 -28.63
CA LYS A 390 34.05 -24.01 -29.71
C LYS A 390 33.53 -23.15 -30.85
N THR A 391 32.25 -23.30 -31.19
CA THR A 391 31.63 -22.55 -32.30
C THR A 391 30.86 -21.32 -31.83
N GLN A 392 30.72 -21.14 -30.52
CA GLN A 392 29.84 -20.17 -29.88
C GLN A 392 28.41 -20.22 -30.44
N MET A 393 27.91 -21.45 -30.62
CA MET A 393 26.57 -21.69 -31.14
C MET A 393 25.67 -22.27 -30.05
N VAL A 394 24.45 -21.75 -29.98
CA VAL A 394 23.38 -22.36 -29.19
C VAL A 394 22.39 -23.03 -30.13
N THR A 395 22.02 -24.27 -29.80
CA THR A 395 21.00 -25.04 -30.51
C THR A 395 19.84 -25.30 -29.55
N ALA A 396 18.63 -24.96 -29.98
CA ALA A 396 17.40 -25.31 -29.28
C ALA A 396 16.55 -26.21 -30.15
N THR A 397 16.04 -27.30 -29.55
CA THR A 397 15.21 -28.27 -30.24
C THR A 397 13.92 -28.52 -29.46
N LYS A 398 12.78 -28.37 -30.11
CA LYS A 398 11.46 -28.68 -29.54
C LYS A 398 10.62 -29.39 -30.59
N ALA A 399 10.26 -30.64 -30.34
CA ALA A 399 9.57 -31.48 -31.32
C ALA A 399 10.31 -31.50 -32.67
N ASP A 400 9.69 -31.00 -33.74
CA ASP A 400 10.24 -30.88 -35.09
C ASP A 400 10.97 -29.55 -35.35
N LYS A 401 10.95 -28.62 -34.40
CA LYS A 401 11.58 -27.30 -34.52
C LYS A 401 13.01 -27.30 -34.04
N THR A 402 13.92 -26.79 -34.88
CA THR A 402 15.32 -26.58 -34.53
C THR A 402 15.73 -25.14 -34.79
N ILE A 403 16.19 -24.45 -33.75
CA ILE A 403 16.71 -23.09 -33.80
C ILE A 403 18.21 -23.14 -33.51
N VAL A 404 19.04 -22.61 -34.41
CA VAL A 404 20.49 -22.49 -34.21
C VAL A 404 20.88 -21.02 -34.30
N LEU A 405 21.59 -20.53 -33.29
CA LEU A 405 22.05 -19.15 -33.23
C LEU A 405 23.53 -19.10 -32.87
N LYS A 406 24.24 -18.12 -33.43
CA LYS A 406 25.64 -17.84 -33.13
C LYS A 406 25.73 -16.53 -32.35
N ILE A 407 26.48 -16.51 -31.26
CA ILE A 407 26.69 -15.30 -30.46
C ILE A 407 27.34 -14.20 -31.31
N GLY A 408 26.85 -12.97 -31.17
CA GLY A 408 27.29 -11.80 -31.93
C GLY A 408 26.79 -11.73 -33.38
N SER A 409 26.05 -12.74 -33.85
CA SER A 409 25.42 -12.75 -35.16
C SER A 409 23.97 -12.29 -35.06
N ASN A 410 23.54 -11.45 -35.99
CA ASN A 410 22.11 -11.17 -36.21
C ASN A 410 21.44 -12.21 -37.13
N LYS A 411 22.17 -13.24 -37.57
CA LYS A 411 21.63 -14.36 -38.35
C LYS A 411 21.51 -15.60 -37.47
N ALA A 412 20.37 -16.26 -37.57
CA ALA A 412 20.06 -17.56 -36.99
C ALA A 412 19.49 -18.49 -38.07
N THR A 413 19.37 -19.78 -37.79
CA THR A 413 18.59 -20.70 -38.62
C THR A 413 17.42 -21.29 -37.84
N VAL A 414 16.27 -21.40 -38.50
CA VAL A 414 15.07 -22.06 -38.00
C VAL A 414 14.69 -23.13 -39.01
N ASP A 415 14.74 -24.39 -38.60
CA ASP A 415 14.53 -25.56 -39.46
C ASP A 415 15.42 -25.54 -40.73
N GLY A 416 16.67 -25.11 -40.56
CA GLY A 416 17.66 -24.99 -41.63
C GLY A 416 17.50 -23.76 -42.53
N LYS A 417 16.47 -22.93 -42.34
CA LYS A 417 16.29 -21.67 -43.09
C LYS A 417 16.87 -20.50 -42.32
N GLU A 418 17.61 -19.62 -42.98
CA GLU A 418 18.17 -18.42 -42.36
C GLU A 418 17.04 -17.43 -41.98
N VAL A 419 17.11 -16.90 -40.76
CA VAL A 419 16.21 -15.87 -40.23
C VAL A 419 17.08 -14.79 -39.58
N THR A 420 16.70 -13.53 -39.79
CA THR A 420 17.40 -12.37 -39.20
C THR A 420 16.76 -12.00 -37.86
N LEU A 421 17.60 -11.77 -36.86
CA LEU A 421 17.27 -11.24 -35.55
C LEU A 421 17.26 -9.72 -35.60
N ASP A 422 16.32 -9.08 -34.91
CA ASP A 422 16.29 -7.62 -34.76
C ASP A 422 17.53 -7.08 -34.02
N VAL A 423 18.00 -7.84 -33.03
CA VAL A 423 19.22 -7.56 -32.26
C VAL A 423 20.01 -8.87 -32.10
N PRO A 424 21.35 -8.86 -32.25
CA PRO A 424 22.17 -10.06 -32.07
C PRO A 424 21.98 -10.72 -30.70
N ALA A 425 22.17 -12.03 -30.64
CA ALA A 425 22.35 -12.72 -29.36
C ALA A 425 23.68 -12.30 -28.72
N VAL A 426 23.69 -11.96 -27.44
CA VAL A 426 24.89 -11.53 -26.71
C VAL A 426 25.08 -12.34 -25.43
N ILE A 427 26.29 -12.29 -24.88
CA ILE A 427 26.59 -12.86 -23.56
C ILE A 427 26.71 -11.70 -22.59
N GLU A 428 25.88 -11.71 -21.55
CA GLU A 428 25.89 -10.75 -20.45
C GLU A 428 25.96 -11.54 -19.12
N ASN A 429 26.86 -11.16 -18.21
CA ASN A 429 27.10 -11.84 -16.94
C ASN A 429 27.24 -13.37 -17.05
N GLY A 430 27.87 -13.84 -18.14
CA GLY A 430 28.05 -15.27 -18.40
C GLY A 430 26.76 -16.02 -18.76
N ARG A 431 25.72 -15.30 -19.20
CA ARG A 431 24.46 -15.86 -19.71
C ARG A 431 24.21 -15.35 -21.13
N THR A 432 23.80 -16.27 -22.02
CA THR A 432 23.34 -15.88 -23.36
C THR A 432 21.95 -15.27 -23.26
N ILE A 433 21.82 -14.03 -23.71
CA ILE A 433 20.55 -13.32 -23.81
C ILE A 433 20.18 -13.10 -25.29
N VAL A 434 18.90 -13.29 -25.61
CA VAL A 434 18.39 -13.33 -26.99
C VAL A 434 17.05 -12.62 -27.05
N PRO A 435 16.68 -11.97 -28.19
CA PRO A 435 15.37 -11.35 -28.33
C PRO A 435 14.23 -12.32 -28.03
N LEU A 436 13.44 -12.00 -26.99
CA LEU A 436 12.35 -12.83 -26.49
C LEU A 436 11.36 -13.18 -27.60
N ARG A 437 10.91 -12.17 -28.36
CA ARG A 437 9.91 -12.32 -29.41
C ARG A 437 10.34 -13.30 -30.50
N PHE A 438 11.61 -13.23 -30.92
CA PHE A 438 12.16 -14.14 -31.92
C PHE A 438 12.03 -15.60 -31.48
N LEU A 439 12.37 -15.90 -30.22
CA LEU A 439 12.28 -17.25 -29.68
C LEU A 439 10.84 -17.74 -29.58
N SER A 440 9.99 -16.92 -28.96
CA SER A 440 8.60 -17.26 -28.69
C SER A 440 7.82 -17.51 -29.98
N GLU A 441 7.91 -16.61 -30.95
CA GLU A 441 7.13 -16.69 -32.19
C GLU A 441 7.59 -17.84 -33.09
N ASN A 442 8.91 -18.10 -33.20
CA ASN A 442 9.41 -19.24 -33.97
C ASN A 442 9.08 -20.60 -33.33
N LEU A 443 8.71 -20.63 -32.05
CA LEU A 443 8.20 -21.81 -31.35
C LEU A 443 6.66 -21.88 -31.30
N GLY A 444 5.98 -20.99 -32.02
CA GLY A 444 4.51 -21.00 -32.16
C GLY A 444 3.76 -20.30 -31.03
N TYR A 445 4.42 -19.42 -30.27
CA TYR A 445 3.78 -18.61 -29.22
C TYR A 445 3.55 -17.18 -29.71
N LYS A 446 2.49 -16.57 -29.21
CA LYS A 446 2.24 -15.13 -29.30
C LYS A 446 2.96 -14.41 -28.16
N VAL A 447 3.26 -13.13 -28.37
CA VAL A 447 3.86 -12.25 -27.36
C VAL A 447 3.05 -10.97 -27.25
N LYS A 448 2.48 -10.74 -26.06
CA LYS A 448 1.80 -9.49 -25.69
C LYS A 448 2.69 -8.73 -24.70
N PHE A 449 2.86 -7.43 -24.94
CA PHE A 449 3.64 -6.52 -24.11
C PHE A 449 2.69 -5.51 -23.47
N ASP A 450 2.79 -5.36 -22.15
CA ASP A 450 2.06 -4.39 -21.36
C ASP A 450 3.03 -3.36 -20.77
N ALA A 451 2.75 -2.09 -21.04
CA ALA A 451 3.55 -0.94 -20.65
C ALA A 451 2.76 0.10 -19.86
N GLU A 452 1.55 -0.23 -19.40
CA GLU A 452 0.69 0.73 -18.68
C GLU A 452 1.34 1.22 -17.37
N MET A 453 2.22 0.41 -16.77
CA MET A 453 2.92 0.74 -15.51
C MET A 453 4.41 1.00 -15.69
N ALA A 454 4.86 1.57 -16.83
CA ALA A 454 6.27 1.91 -17.03
C ALA A 454 6.87 2.62 -15.79
N PRO A 455 8.05 2.19 -15.28
CA PRO A 455 9.01 1.25 -15.87
C PRO A 455 8.81 -0.24 -15.54
N PHE A 456 7.65 -0.63 -14.99
CA PHE A 456 7.25 -2.02 -14.81
C PHE A 456 6.53 -2.52 -16.07
N TYR A 457 7.13 -3.52 -16.72
CA TYR A 457 6.61 -4.12 -17.93
C TYR A 457 6.23 -5.57 -17.69
N VAL A 458 5.12 -5.99 -18.29
CA VAL A 458 4.69 -7.39 -18.26
C VAL A 458 4.68 -7.94 -19.68
N ILE A 459 5.28 -9.11 -19.87
CA ILE A 459 5.35 -9.79 -21.16
C ILE A 459 4.65 -11.14 -21.04
N ASP A 460 3.52 -11.30 -21.73
CA ASP A 460 2.80 -12.56 -21.82
C ASP A 460 3.20 -13.32 -23.08
N ILE A 461 3.74 -14.52 -22.88
CA ILE A 461 4.07 -15.49 -23.91
C ILE A 461 3.04 -16.62 -23.83
N TYR A 462 2.29 -16.87 -24.90
CA TYR A 462 1.18 -17.82 -24.84
C TYR A 462 0.87 -18.45 -26.19
N ASN A 463 0.35 -19.68 -26.19
CA ASN A 463 -0.02 -20.42 -27.40
C ASN A 463 -1.52 -20.68 -27.52
N THR A 464 -2.33 -19.86 -26.85
CA THR A 464 -3.80 -19.92 -26.82
C THR A 464 -4.43 -18.66 -27.46
N THR A 465 -5.75 -18.52 -27.36
CA THR A 465 -6.43 -17.26 -27.73
C THR A 465 -6.29 -16.23 -26.61
N ASP A 466 -6.42 -14.95 -26.97
CA ASP A 466 -6.28 -13.83 -26.04
C ASP A 466 -7.38 -13.88 -24.96
N GLU A 467 -8.59 -14.30 -25.32
CA GLU A 467 -9.69 -14.52 -24.37
C GLU A 467 -9.34 -15.61 -23.37
N LYS A 468 -8.73 -16.71 -23.85
CA LYS A 468 -8.38 -17.83 -22.97
C LYS A 468 -7.24 -17.50 -22.01
N LEU A 469 -6.27 -16.71 -22.46
CA LEU A 469 -5.24 -16.15 -21.61
C LEU A 469 -5.87 -15.25 -20.52
N ALA A 470 -6.77 -14.35 -20.90
CA ALA A 470 -7.45 -13.46 -19.96
C ALA A 470 -8.27 -14.23 -18.91
N GLU A 471 -9.01 -15.27 -19.31
CA GLU A 471 -9.72 -16.16 -18.38
C GLU A 471 -8.76 -16.85 -17.40
N THR A 472 -7.62 -17.32 -17.89
CA THR A 472 -6.65 -18.08 -17.08
C THR A 472 -5.93 -17.18 -16.08
N LEU A 473 -5.55 -15.97 -16.50
CA LEU A 473 -5.00 -14.94 -15.61
C LEU A 473 -5.98 -14.58 -14.50
N LYS A 474 -7.27 -14.39 -14.87
CA LYS A 474 -8.33 -14.14 -13.91
C LYS A 474 -8.52 -15.29 -12.92
N ALA A 475 -8.53 -16.53 -13.41
CA ALA A 475 -8.66 -17.72 -12.57
C ALA A 475 -7.45 -17.92 -11.63
N LYS A 476 -6.23 -17.62 -12.08
CA LYS A 476 -5.03 -17.65 -11.22
C LYS A 476 -5.06 -16.54 -10.17
N GLU A 477 -5.53 -15.34 -10.52
CA GLU A 477 -5.77 -14.27 -9.54
C GLU A 477 -6.76 -14.75 -8.46
N ASP A 478 -7.86 -15.39 -8.87
CA ASP A 478 -8.87 -15.96 -7.96
C ASP A 478 -8.34 -17.13 -7.12
N ALA A 479 -7.50 -18.00 -7.68
CA ALA A 479 -6.89 -19.14 -6.98
C ALA A 479 -5.84 -18.69 -5.96
N MET A 480 -4.97 -17.74 -6.31
CA MET A 480 -3.99 -17.15 -5.39
C MET A 480 -4.72 -16.54 -4.18
N ILE A 481 -5.85 -15.87 -4.41
CA ILE A 481 -6.71 -15.35 -3.32
C ILE A 481 -7.17 -16.45 -2.39
N ALA A 482 -7.67 -17.54 -2.94
CA ALA A 482 -8.16 -18.67 -2.17
C ALA A 482 -7.03 -19.38 -1.41
N GLU A 483 -5.83 -19.46 -1.99
CA GLU A 483 -4.66 -20.08 -1.37
C GLU A 483 -4.09 -19.24 -0.23
N PHE A 484 -4.02 -17.91 -0.38
CA PHE A 484 -3.70 -17.01 0.74
C PHE A 484 -4.71 -17.16 1.90
N ALA A 485 -6.01 -17.24 1.59
CA ALA A 485 -7.04 -17.48 2.60
C ALA A 485 -6.91 -18.85 3.28
N LYS A 486 -6.46 -19.88 2.54
CA LYS A 486 -6.20 -21.23 3.07
C LYS A 486 -4.92 -21.28 3.92
N MET A 487 -3.82 -20.68 3.47
CA MET A 487 -2.57 -20.58 4.24
C MET A 487 -2.78 -19.81 5.54
N GLU A 488 -3.58 -18.74 5.52
CA GLU A 488 -4.00 -18.04 6.73
C GLU A 488 -4.71 -19.01 7.69
N LYS A 489 -5.70 -19.76 7.21
CA LYS A 489 -6.44 -20.76 8.00
C LYS A 489 -5.56 -21.91 8.53
N GLU A 490 -4.62 -22.42 7.73
CA GLU A 490 -3.70 -23.50 8.13
C GLU A 490 -2.60 -23.00 9.07
N SER A 491 -2.13 -21.76 8.91
CA SER A 491 -1.20 -21.12 9.84
C SER A 491 -1.85 -20.91 11.21
N LEU A 492 -3.13 -20.58 11.25
CA LEU A 492 -3.95 -20.48 12.46
C LEU A 492 -4.20 -21.86 13.10
N GLU A 493 -4.40 -22.92 12.31
CA GLU A 493 -4.54 -24.29 12.83
C GLU A 493 -3.21 -24.87 13.35
N LYS A 494 -2.08 -24.57 12.70
CA LYS A 494 -0.74 -24.93 13.21
C LYS A 494 -0.40 -24.15 14.49
N ALA A 495 -0.70 -22.85 14.55
CA ALA A 495 -0.54 -22.06 15.78
C ALA A 495 -1.36 -22.65 16.94
N ASN A 496 -2.60 -23.09 16.69
CA ASN A 496 -3.44 -23.77 17.67
C ASN A 496 -2.94 -25.17 18.07
N LYS A 497 -2.25 -25.91 17.19
CA LYS A 497 -1.63 -27.20 17.52
C LYS A 497 -0.34 -27.05 18.33
N THR A 498 0.46 -26.01 18.06
CA THR A 498 1.68 -25.69 18.85
C THR A 498 1.31 -25.16 20.24
N GLU A 499 0.21 -24.41 20.38
CA GLU A 499 -0.37 -24.06 21.70
C GLU A 499 -0.87 -25.29 22.47
N LYS A 500 -1.50 -26.27 21.79
CA LYS A 500 -1.93 -27.54 22.43
C LYS A 500 -0.79 -28.46 22.83
N ALA A 501 0.40 -28.36 22.23
CA ALA A 501 1.57 -29.14 22.63
C ALA A 501 2.27 -28.58 23.88
N ASN A 502 2.08 -27.28 24.19
CA ASN A 502 2.68 -26.61 25.34
C ASN A 502 1.68 -26.21 26.44
N SER A 503 0.38 -26.48 26.28
CA SER A 503 -0.61 -26.26 27.33
C SER A 503 -0.73 -27.49 28.24
N VAL A 504 0.08 -27.52 29.32
CA VAL A 504 -0.28 -28.30 30.52
C VAL A 504 -1.55 -27.66 31.10
N GLY A 505 -2.69 -28.32 30.91
CA GLY A 505 -3.98 -27.84 31.37
C GLY A 505 -4.09 -27.80 32.89
N ILE A 506 -4.45 -26.64 33.44
CA ILE A 506 -5.01 -26.54 34.79
C ILE A 506 -6.53 -26.39 34.64
N ILE A 507 -7.26 -27.46 35.00
CA ILE A 507 -8.70 -27.41 35.22
C ILE A 507 -8.91 -27.09 36.70
N GLY A 508 -9.28 -25.85 37.00
CA GLY A 508 -9.63 -25.44 38.36
C GLY A 508 -11.05 -25.86 38.72
N GLY A 509 -11.18 -26.97 39.46
CA GLY A 509 -12.38 -27.32 40.22
C GLY A 509 -12.41 -26.58 41.57
N LYS A 510 -13.60 -26.23 42.03
CA LYS A 510 -13.86 -25.17 43.04
C LYS A 510 -13.43 -25.45 44.48
N ASP A 511 -12.82 -26.60 44.80
CA ASP A 511 -12.32 -26.90 46.16
C ASP A 511 -11.17 -27.91 46.08
N SER A 512 -9.91 -27.45 46.06
CA SER A 512 -8.69 -28.14 46.56
C SER A 512 -7.40 -27.51 46.00
N GLU A 513 -6.34 -27.57 46.81
CA GLU A 513 -5.02 -26.95 46.60
C GLU A 513 -4.40 -27.20 45.21
N THR A 514 -3.97 -26.11 44.57
CA THR A 514 -3.19 -26.15 43.33
C THR A 514 -1.79 -26.72 43.61
N LYS A 515 -1.50 -27.94 43.13
CA LYS A 515 -0.13 -28.45 43.00
C LYS A 515 0.27 -28.51 41.54
N ILE A 516 1.24 -27.68 41.17
CA ILE A 516 1.89 -27.67 39.86
C ILE A 516 2.85 -28.87 39.80
N LYS A 517 2.74 -29.69 38.75
CA LYS A 517 3.80 -30.64 38.36
C LYS A 517 4.18 -30.36 36.91
N VAL A 518 5.41 -29.89 36.73
CA VAL A 518 6.02 -29.62 35.42
C VAL A 518 6.46 -30.94 34.80
N LYS A 519 6.14 -31.13 33.51
CA LYS A 519 7.00 -31.86 32.60
C LYS A 519 7.04 -31.14 31.27
#